data_AF-A0A1F2TBL3-F1
#
_entry.id   AF-A0A1F2TBL3-F1
#
_cell.length_a   1.000
_cell.length_b   1.000
_cell.length_c   1.000
_cell.angle_alpha   90.00
_cell.angle_beta   90.00
_cell.angle_gamma   90.00
#
_symmetry.space_group_name_H-M   'P 1'
#
loop_
_entity.id
_entity.type
_entity.pdbx_description
1 polymer ?
#
loop_
_entity_poly.entity_id
_entity_poly.type
_entity_poly.pdbx_seq_one_letter_code
_entity_poly.pdbx_strand_id
1 'polypeptide(L)'
;MFLRPLSRAVTRPVSILILLAWIAVMGVLVNRSYIQASSASLATDLARYGSAAEWRGVYYRGEKIGFTVSQTVPKDDGFELQEDGRLQMSLLGATTAATIHTVARVDSDFVLRSFEFSLDPGTGPVAVRGQVAGRHLTLSVTTSSGTREEDRELAEPPALSLNLSRRLANGGLKAGARYEWSVFDPATLRNAPVIVSVGKREIVRGAGVPIPAFRVEMDVAGLHTTSWVTDTGEVVREESPMGLITVRESADSARRMAVTRRLQTDMLQAAAVVPVMRQRIDEPRDVRRLRVRLTGADLSGADLEGAGQHVAGDVIEMQDPRSLQAGPADRDLARYLAPEAFIESDAPEIRAEADIAVRGVDGTRARAERLTRYVNAILEKKPTMSLPSAREVLRTKVGDCNEHTALYVAMARALGIPARIAVGLVYIHGAFYYHAWPEVYLDEGSSRGLWLPVDPTLNEFPADGTHLRLARGGLDKQTVILPLIGRLKMRVLDLELTPNSTPILVGKQPVDLGPLAIPIPKRQVCCVCATPSALPGSR
;
A
#
# COMPACT_ATOMS: atom_id res chain seq x y z
N MET A 1 -44.26 1.50 -44.68
CA MET A 1 -45.08 2.48 -43.93
C MET A 1 -44.12 3.37 -43.14
N PHE A 2 -43.76 4.53 -43.68
CA PHE A 2 -42.81 5.45 -43.05
C PHE A 2 -43.54 6.24 -41.95
N LEU A 3 -43.15 6.03 -40.69
CA LEU A 3 -43.64 6.81 -39.55
C LEU A 3 -43.26 8.28 -39.76
N ARG A 4 -44.25 9.17 -39.80
CA ARG A 4 -44.01 10.62 -39.87
C ARG A 4 -43.26 11.07 -38.59
N PRO A 5 -42.16 11.83 -38.70
CA PRO A 5 -41.43 12.28 -37.54
C PRO A 5 -42.30 13.19 -36.68
N LEU A 6 -42.38 12.89 -35.38
CA LEU A 6 -43.09 13.68 -34.38
C LEU A 6 -42.48 15.09 -34.29
N SER A 7 -43.32 16.09 -34.03
CA SER A 7 -42.89 17.49 -33.99
C SER A 7 -41.85 17.73 -32.87
N ARG A 8 -40.96 18.70 -33.09
CA ARG A 8 -39.93 19.09 -32.10
C ARG A 8 -40.51 19.54 -30.76
N ALA A 9 -41.76 19.99 -30.73
CA ALA A 9 -42.47 20.39 -29.53
C ALA A 9 -42.85 19.19 -28.63
N VAL A 10 -43.02 18.01 -29.22
CA VAL A 10 -43.34 16.77 -28.48
C VAL A 10 -42.09 15.94 -28.19
N THR A 11 -41.15 15.88 -29.13
CA THR A 11 -39.94 15.04 -28.99
C THR A 11 -38.94 15.58 -27.97
N ARG A 12 -38.80 16.91 -27.83
CA ARG A 12 -37.91 17.53 -26.84
C ARG A 12 -38.30 17.23 -25.38
N PRO A 13 -39.53 17.49 -24.91
CA PRO A 13 -39.90 17.20 -23.53
C PRO A 13 -39.84 15.70 -23.22
N VAL A 14 -40.22 14.83 -24.17
CA VAL A 14 -40.11 13.38 -24.01
C VAL A 14 -38.65 12.93 -23.90
N SER A 15 -37.74 13.49 -24.71
CA SER A 15 -36.31 13.18 -24.62
C SER A 15 -35.70 13.64 -23.29
N ILE A 16 -36.11 14.81 -22.80
CA ILE A 16 -35.67 15.32 -21.48
C ILE A 16 -36.20 14.41 -20.36
N LEU A 17 -37.47 14.00 -20.42
CA LEU A 17 -38.05 13.06 -19.46
C LEU A 17 -37.33 11.70 -19.46
N ILE A 18 -37.00 11.17 -20.63
CA ILE A 18 -36.23 9.93 -20.77
C ILE A 18 -34.82 10.10 -20.19
N LEU A 19 -34.16 11.23 -20.44
CA LEU A 19 -32.84 11.52 -19.88
C LEU A 19 -32.88 11.64 -18.35
N LEU A 20 -33.88 12.33 -17.79
CA LEU A 20 -34.08 12.45 -16.35
C LEU A 20 -34.39 11.10 -15.70
N ALA A 21 -35.25 10.29 -16.33
CA ALA A 21 -35.54 8.94 -15.89
C ALA A 21 -34.28 8.06 -15.94
N TRP A 22 -33.46 8.17 -16.99
CA TRP A 22 -32.20 7.46 -17.10
C TRP A 22 -31.20 7.90 -16.02
N ILE A 23 -31.04 9.20 -15.76
CA ILE A 23 -30.20 9.72 -14.68
C ILE A 23 -30.70 9.22 -13.31
N ALA A 24 -32.01 9.20 -13.08
CA ALA A 24 -32.59 8.70 -11.84
C ALA A 24 -32.35 7.19 -11.67
N VAL A 25 -32.56 6.39 -12.73
CA VAL A 25 -32.29 4.95 -12.72
C VAL A 25 -30.80 4.68 -12.52
N MET A 26 -29.92 5.41 -13.19
CA MET A 26 -28.46 5.30 -12.99
C MET A 26 -28.05 5.72 -11.58
N GLY A 27 -28.64 6.77 -11.02
CA GLY A 27 -28.41 7.18 -9.64
C GLY A 27 -28.85 6.11 -8.64
N VAL A 28 -30.01 5.49 -8.86
CA VAL A 28 -30.49 4.35 -8.06
C VAL A 28 -29.59 3.14 -8.24
N LEU A 29 -29.16 2.84 -9.47
CA LEU A 29 -28.29 1.71 -9.78
C LEU A 29 -26.93 1.89 -9.09
N VAL A 30 -26.30 3.05 -9.22
CA VAL A 30 -25.02 3.39 -8.56
C VAL A 30 -25.14 3.31 -7.05
N ASN A 31 -26.19 3.91 -6.47
CA ASN A 31 -26.42 3.83 -5.02
C ASN A 31 -26.61 2.38 -4.54
N ARG A 32 -27.33 1.56 -5.31
CA ARG A 32 -27.62 0.17 -4.94
C ARG A 32 -26.43 -0.78 -5.15
N SER A 33 -25.65 -0.57 -6.20
CA SER A 33 -24.52 -1.44 -6.58
C SER A 33 -23.20 -1.09 -5.90
N TYR A 34 -22.93 0.18 -5.58
CA TYR A 34 -21.67 0.59 -4.97
C TYR A 34 -21.80 1.03 -3.50
N ILE A 35 -22.89 1.70 -3.11
CA ILE A 35 -23.01 2.25 -1.75
C ILE A 35 -23.73 1.26 -0.82
N GLN A 36 -24.83 0.66 -1.26
CA GLN A 36 -25.62 -0.27 -0.45
C GLN A 36 -25.04 -1.67 -0.40
N ALA A 37 -24.46 -2.21 -1.49
CA ALA A 37 -23.86 -3.55 -1.48
C ALA A 37 -22.70 -3.67 -0.48
N SER A 38 -21.77 -2.71 -0.49
CA SER A 38 -20.60 -2.68 0.42
C SER A 38 -20.94 -2.29 1.86
N SER A 39 -22.08 -1.63 2.10
CA SER A 39 -22.55 -1.30 3.46
C SER A 39 -23.46 -2.37 4.05
N ALA A 40 -24.22 -3.09 3.24
CA ALA A 40 -25.07 -4.20 3.66
C ALA A 40 -24.28 -5.47 4.01
N SER A 41 -23.19 -5.78 3.29
CA SER A 41 -22.27 -6.87 3.68
C SER A 41 -21.66 -6.57 5.04
N LEU A 42 -21.04 -5.41 5.20
CA LEU A 42 -20.40 -5.01 6.45
C LEU A 42 -21.39 -4.94 7.63
N ALA A 43 -22.61 -4.42 7.46
CA ALA A 43 -23.59 -4.41 8.54
C ALA A 43 -24.00 -5.82 8.98
N THR A 44 -24.11 -6.76 8.03
CA THR A 44 -24.40 -8.17 8.29
C THR A 44 -23.20 -8.86 8.96
N ASP A 45 -21.98 -8.60 8.48
CA ASP A 45 -20.74 -9.13 9.06
C ASP A 45 -20.53 -8.60 10.49
N LEU A 46 -20.82 -7.32 10.74
CA LEU A 46 -20.72 -6.73 12.08
C LEU A 46 -21.82 -7.24 13.04
N ALA A 47 -22.95 -7.72 12.53
CA ALA A 47 -24.03 -8.25 13.36
C ALA A 47 -23.69 -9.60 14.02
N ARG A 48 -22.67 -10.31 13.53
CA ARG A 48 -22.20 -11.59 14.10
C ARG A 48 -21.41 -11.43 15.40
N TYR A 49 -21.01 -10.20 15.74
CA TYR A 49 -20.20 -9.92 16.91
C TYR A 49 -21.06 -9.81 18.17
N GLY A 50 -20.75 -10.67 19.14
CA GLY A 50 -21.41 -10.68 20.44
C GLY A 50 -20.89 -9.60 21.40
N SER A 51 -21.35 -9.65 22.65
CA SER A 51 -20.89 -8.75 23.72
C SER A 51 -19.41 -8.91 24.08
N ALA A 52 -18.80 -10.05 23.74
CA ALA A 52 -17.38 -10.34 23.94
C ALA A 52 -16.48 -9.77 22.82
N ALA A 53 -17.04 -9.10 21.82
CA ALA A 53 -16.27 -8.53 20.72
C ALA A 53 -15.39 -7.37 21.17
N GLU A 54 -14.15 -7.38 20.69
CA GLU A 54 -13.16 -6.35 20.98
C GLU A 54 -13.14 -5.33 19.85
N TRP A 55 -13.56 -4.11 20.15
CA TRP A 55 -13.55 -3.00 19.20
C TRP A 55 -12.30 -2.15 19.39
N ARG A 56 -11.64 -1.82 18.28
CA ARG A 56 -10.45 -0.97 18.24
C ARG A 56 -10.65 0.16 17.25
N GLY A 57 -10.37 1.40 17.66
CA GLY A 57 -10.20 2.51 16.74
C GLY A 57 -8.82 2.47 16.08
N VAL A 58 -8.75 2.71 14.79
CA VAL A 58 -7.49 2.78 14.02
C VAL A 58 -7.20 4.23 13.68
N TYR A 59 -6.00 4.69 14.03
CA TYR A 59 -5.56 6.06 13.89
C TYR A 59 -4.25 6.14 13.13
N TYR A 60 -4.10 7.15 12.29
CA TYR A 60 -2.84 7.48 11.64
C TYR A 60 -2.47 8.92 11.96
N ARG A 61 -1.32 9.11 12.61
CA ARG A 61 -0.79 10.42 13.06
C ARG A 61 -1.80 11.26 13.83
N GLY A 62 -2.65 10.61 14.63
CA GLY A 62 -3.66 11.24 15.47
C GLY A 62 -5.05 11.36 14.84
N GLU A 63 -5.18 11.15 13.53
CA GLU A 63 -6.48 11.17 12.84
C GLU A 63 -7.07 9.77 12.77
N LYS A 64 -8.38 9.66 12.97
CA LYS A 64 -9.07 8.36 12.93
C LYS A 64 -9.30 7.96 11.48
N ILE A 65 -8.63 6.89 11.07
CA ILE A 65 -8.75 6.34 9.72
C ILE A 65 -9.69 5.14 9.67
N GLY A 66 -10.14 4.61 10.80
CA GLY A 66 -11.05 3.47 10.77
C GLY A 66 -11.25 2.78 12.09
N PHE A 67 -11.69 1.53 12.01
CA PHE A 67 -11.82 0.63 13.14
C PHE A 67 -11.59 -0.82 12.72
N THR A 68 -11.26 -1.65 13.70
CA THR A 68 -11.35 -3.11 13.61
C THR A 68 -12.22 -3.64 14.74
N VAL A 69 -12.84 -4.79 14.52
CA VAL A 69 -13.55 -5.56 15.52
C VAL A 69 -13.08 -7.00 15.42
N SER A 70 -12.83 -7.63 16.56
CA SER A 70 -12.36 -9.01 16.60
C SER A 70 -13.04 -9.82 17.69
N GLN A 71 -13.17 -11.12 17.47
CA GLN A 71 -13.66 -12.07 18.47
C GLN A 71 -12.98 -13.43 18.34
N THR A 72 -12.89 -14.14 19.46
CA THR A 72 -12.40 -15.52 19.53
C THR A 72 -13.56 -16.43 19.88
N VAL A 73 -13.91 -17.35 18.99
CA VAL A 73 -15.03 -18.27 19.16
C VAL A 73 -14.49 -19.67 19.43
N PRO A 74 -14.77 -20.27 20.60
CA PRO A 74 -14.42 -21.67 20.86
C PRO A 74 -15.09 -22.62 19.87
N LYS A 75 -14.36 -23.66 19.45
CA LYS A 75 -14.84 -24.78 18.62
C LYS A 75 -14.44 -26.10 19.28
N ASP A 76 -15.01 -27.21 18.83
CA ASP A 76 -14.74 -28.54 19.41
C ASP A 76 -13.25 -28.93 19.35
N ASP A 77 -12.52 -28.44 18.34
CA ASP A 77 -11.12 -28.79 18.05
C ASP A 77 -10.14 -27.61 18.16
N GLY A 78 -10.55 -26.51 18.81
CA GLY A 78 -9.71 -25.32 19.02
C GLY A 78 -10.51 -24.03 19.01
N PHE A 79 -10.05 -23.05 18.23
CA PHE A 79 -10.66 -21.72 18.18
C PHE A 79 -10.81 -21.21 16.75
N GLU A 80 -11.84 -20.40 16.53
CA GLU A 80 -12.00 -19.57 15.34
C GLU A 80 -11.82 -18.10 15.73
N LEU A 81 -10.76 -17.50 15.20
CA LEU A 81 -10.44 -16.08 15.36
C LEU A 81 -11.05 -15.31 14.20
N GLN A 82 -11.84 -14.30 14.49
CA GLN A 82 -12.52 -13.48 13.49
C GLN A 82 -12.11 -12.03 13.68
N GLU A 83 -11.83 -11.33 12.58
CA GLU A 83 -11.56 -9.90 12.56
C GLU A 83 -12.21 -9.25 11.33
N ASP A 84 -12.93 -8.16 11.53
CA ASP A 84 -13.42 -7.29 10.47
C ASP A 84 -12.89 -5.88 10.69
N GLY A 85 -12.62 -5.17 9.59
CA GLY A 85 -12.11 -3.83 9.63
C GLY A 85 -12.73 -2.95 8.56
N ARG A 86 -12.85 -1.66 8.87
CA ARG A 86 -13.10 -0.63 7.87
C ARG A 86 -12.06 0.45 8.04
N LEU A 87 -11.30 0.68 6.97
CA LEU A 87 -10.29 1.73 6.88
C LEU A 87 -10.71 2.75 5.82
N GLN A 88 -10.28 3.99 6.01
CA GLN A 88 -10.50 5.12 5.13
C GLN A 88 -9.27 6.01 5.20
N MET A 89 -8.56 6.17 4.09
CA MET A 89 -7.35 7.01 4.04
C MET A 89 -7.44 7.97 2.87
N SER A 90 -6.74 9.09 3.00
CA SER A 90 -6.59 10.09 1.94
C SER A 90 -5.20 9.99 1.32
N LEU A 91 -5.17 9.78 0.00
CA LEU A 91 -3.99 9.64 -0.83
C LEU A 91 -4.19 10.54 -2.06
N LEU A 92 -3.21 11.34 -2.47
CA LEU A 92 -3.30 12.22 -3.66
C LEU A 92 -4.59 13.08 -3.72
N GLY A 93 -5.09 13.52 -2.56
CA GLY A 93 -6.32 14.31 -2.44
C GLY A 93 -7.64 13.53 -2.66
N ALA A 94 -7.58 12.23 -2.96
CA ALA A 94 -8.75 11.35 -2.99
C ALA A 94 -8.84 10.54 -1.70
N THR A 95 -10.07 10.21 -1.28
CA THR A 95 -10.29 9.40 -0.07
C THR A 95 -10.89 8.06 -0.48
N THR A 96 -10.17 6.97 -0.18
CA THR A 96 -10.63 5.60 -0.44
C THR A 96 -10.95 4.90 0.87
N ALA A 97 -11.98 4.06 0.84
CA ALA A 97 -12.31 3.18 1.93
C ALA A 97 -12.02 1.73 1.51
N ALA A 98 -11.60 0.92 2.46
CA ALA A 98 -11.44 -0.51 2.29
C ALA A 98 -12.07 -1.25 3.46
N THR A 99 -12.69 -2.39 3.16
CA THR A 99 -13.15 -3.34 4.16
C THR A 99 -12.24 -4.55 4.16
N ILE A 100 -11.86 -4.97 5.36
CA ILE A 100 -10.99 -6.13 5.60
C ILE A 100 -11.81 -7.16 6.35
N HIS A 101 -11.68 -8.41 5.96
CA HIS A 101 -12.25 -9.57 6.65
C HIS A 101 -11.17 -10.61 6.84
N THR A 102 -11.02 -11.14 8.04
CA THR A 102 -10.10 -12.23 8.34
C THR A 102 -10.77 -13.25 9.26
N VAL A 103 -10.64 -14.52 8.92
CA VAL A 103 -11.01 -15.65 9.76
C VAL A 103 -9.83 -16.61 9.82
N ALA A 104 -9.42 -17.02 11.01
CA ALA A 104 -8.38 -18.01 11.20
C ALA A 104 -8.90 -19.14 12.10
N ARG A 105 -8.69 -20.39 11.68
CA ARG A 105 -8.96 -21.56 12.49
C ARG A 105 -7.65 -22.10 13.04
N VAL A 106 -7.64 -22.29 14.35
CA VAL A 106 -6.46 -22.73 15.11
C VAL A 106 -6.83 -23.88 16.03
N ASP A 107 -5.85 -24.67 16.43
CA ASP A 107 -6.04 -25.67 17.48
C ASP A 107 -6.06 -25.06 18.89
N SER A 108 -6.11 -25.91 19.92
CA SER A 108 -6.08 -25.48 21.32
C SER A 108 -4.81 -24.75 21.74
N ASP A 109 -3.70 -24.93 21.00
CA ASP A 109 -2.42 -24.28 21.24
C ASP A 109 -2.22 -23.03 20.35
N PHE A 110 -3.29 -22.60 19.66
CA PHE A 110 -3.30 -21.48 18.70
C PHE A 110 -2.39 -21.69 17.48
N VAL A 111 -2.10 -22.95 17.13
CA VAL A 111 -1.40 -23.30 15.87
C VAL A 111 -2.38 -23.22 14.71
N LEU A 112 -1.96 -22.57 13.62
CA LEU A 112 -2.80 -22.29 12.45
C LEU A 112 -3.11 -23.56 11.65
N ARG A 113 -4.40 -23.79 11.36
CA ARG A 113 -4.89 -24.87 10.49
C ARG A 113 -5.40 -24.35 9.16
N SER A 114 -6.16 -23.26 9.18
CA SER A 114 -6.64 -22.61 7.96
C SER A 114 -6.93 -21.14 8.19
N PHE A 115 -7.00 -20.38 7.11
CA PHE A 115 -7.45 -19.00 7.15
C PHE A 115 -8.22 -18.60 5.90
N GLU A 116 -9.01 -17.55 6.05
CA GLU A 116 -9.65 -16.80 4.99
C GLU A 116 -9.41 -15.32 5.24
N PHE A 117 -8.94 -14.63 4.23
CA PHE A 117 -8.70 -13.19 4.21
C PHE A 117 -9.44 -12.59 3.02
N SER A 118 -10.03 -11.42 3.17
CA SER A 118 -10.61 -10.66 2.07
C SER A 118 -10.35 -9.17 2.26
N LEU A 119 -9.96 -8.51 1.18
CA LEU A 119 -9.80 -7.07 1.09
C LEU A 119 -10.69 -6.54 -0.05
N ASP A 120 -11.63 -5.66 0.27
CA ASP A 120 -12.50 -5.02 -0.71
C ASP A 120 -12.33 -3.49 -0.67
N PRO A 121 -11.75 -2.88 -1.72
CA PRO A 121 -11.63 -1.42 -1.86
C PRO A 121 -12.95 -0.74 -2.33
N GLY A 122 -14.06 -1.48 -2.42
CA GLY A 122 -15.35 -1.03 -2.95
C GLY A 122 -15.54 -1.30 -4.44
N THR A 123 -14.57 -1.91 -5.12
CA THR A 123 -14.68 -2.33 -6.53
C THR A 123 -14.89 -3.84 -6.69
N GLY A 124 -14.77 -4.60 -5.60
CA GLY A 124 -14.88 -6.05 -5.56
C GLY A 124 -13.80 -6.67 -4.64
N PRO A 125 -14.12 -7.72 -3.88
CA PRO A 125 -13.18 -8.32 -2.94
C PRO A 125 -12.10 -9.12 -3.66
N VAL A 126 -10.87 -9.03 -3.13
CA VAL A 126 -9.83 -10.03 -3.34
C VAL A 126 -9.79 -10.93 -2.12
N ALA A 127 -10.10 -12.21 -2.31
CA ALA A 127 -10.14 -13.21 -1.25
C ALA A 127 -8.94 -14.17 -1.34
N VAL A 128 -8.33 -14.48 -0.20
CA VAL A 128 -7.22 -15.41 -0.06
C VAL A 128 -7.60 -16.45 0.98
N ARG A 129 -7.60 -17.72 0.60
CA ARG A 129 -7.83 -18.85 1.50
C ARG A 129 -6.57 -19.69 1.59
N GLY A 130 -6.26 -20.16 2.80
CA GLY A 130 -5.11 -21.03 3.04
C GLY A 130 -5.47 -22.22 3.91
N GLN A 131 -4.94 -23.40 3.55
CA GLN A 131 -4.96 -24.60 4.37
C GLN A 131 -3.53 -25.00 4.73
N VAL A 132 -3.28 -25.26 6.00
CA VAL A 132 -1.96 -25.58 6.55
C VAL A 132 -1.95 -27.02 7.03
N ALA A 133 -1.07 -27.82 6.46
CA ALA A 133 -0.78 -29.19 6.87
C ALA A 133 0.71 -29.31 7.24
N GLY A 134 1.04 -29.02 8.50
CA GLY A 134 2.41 -28.94 8.97
C GLY A 134 3.17 -27.80 8.28
N ARG A 135 4.09 -28.14 7.37
CA ARG A 135 4.85 -27.16 6.57
C ARG A 135 4.26 -26.92 5.18
N HIS A 136 3.26 -27.69 4.77
CA HIS A 136 2.61 -27.54 3.48
C HIS A 136 1.47 -26.52 3.58
N LEU A 137 1.49 -25.50 2.72
CA LEU A 137 0.48 -24.46 2.63
C LEU A 137 -0.15 -24.49 1.23
N THR A 138 -1.44 -24.79 1.18
CA THR A 138 -2.26 -24.70 -0.04
C THR A 138 -3.02 -23.38 -0.01
N LEU A 139 -2.80 -22.53 -1.01
CA LEU A 139 -3.40 -21.22 -1.17
C LEU A 139 -4.40 -21.21 -2.32
N SER A 140 -5.49 -20.48 -2.14
CA SER A 140 -6.45 -20.15 -3.18
C SER A 140 -6.70 -18.65 -3.17
N VAL A 141 -6.36 -17.97 -4.25
CA VAL A 141 -6.56 -16.52 -4.43
C VAL A 141 -7.70 -16.32 -5.42
N THR A 142 -8.80 -15.78 -4.94
CA THR A 142 -10.00 -15.47 -5.72
C THR A 142 -10.10 -13.97 -5.93
N THR A 143 -10.20 -13.56 -7.18
CA THR A 143 -10.55 -12.19 -7.60
C THR A 143 -11.86 -12.21 -8.35
N SER A 144 -12.42 -11.05 -8.68
CA SER A 144 -13.58 -10.91 -9.58
C SER A 144 -13.41 -11.64 -10.92
N SER A 145 -12.16 -11.84 -11.33
CA SER A 145 -11.79 -12.41 -12.63
C SER A 145 -11.63 -13.95 -12.59
N GLY A 146 -11.44 -14.55 -11.41
CA GLY A 146 -11.30 -16.00 -11.25
C GLY A 146 -10.47 -16.39 -10.04
N THR A 147 -10.26 -17.69 -9.89
CA THR A 147 -9.52 -18.30 -8.77
C THR A 147 -8.22 -18.94 -9.27
N ARG A 148 -7.13 -18.72 -8.54
CA ARG A 148 -5.84 -19.37 -8.75
C ARG A 148 -5.43 -20.12 -7.49
N GLU A 149 -4.96 -21.36 -7.67
CA GLU A 149 -4.45 -22.18 -6.59
C GLU A 149 -2.92 -22.29 -6.65
N GLU A 150 -2.28 -22.37 -5.50
CA GLU A 150 -0.84 -22.52 -5.37
C GLU A 150 -0.49 -23.34 -4.12
N ASP A 151 0.38 -24.32 -4.28
CA ASP A 151 0.94 -25.10 -3.17
C ASP A 151 2.36 -24.66 -2.87
N ARG A 152 2.68 -24.53 -1.57
CA ARG A 152 3.98 -24.08 -1.10
C ARG A 152 4.46 -24.93 0.06
N GLU A 153 5.72 -25.34 -0.03
CA GLU A 153 6.45 -25.93 1.09
C GLU A 153 7.16 -24.82 1.87
N LEU A 154 6.82 -24.69 3.15
CA LEU A 154 7.40 -23.67 4.05
C LEU A 154 8.56 -24.24 4.85
N ALA A 155 9.46 -23.36 5.30
CA ALA A 155 10.56 -23.73 6.19
C ALA A 155 10.04 -24.23 7.55
N GLU A 156 8.96 -23.62 8.04
CA GLU A 156 8.29 -23.97 9.29
C GLU A 156 6.79 -23.66 9.21
N PRO A 157 5.95 -24.25 10.09
CA PRO A 157 4.52 -23.96 10.13
C PRO A 157 4.26 -22.47 10.38
N PRO A 158 3.46 -21.80 9.53
CA PRO A 158 3.23 -20.36 9.65
C PRO A 158 2.25 -20.04 10.78
N ALA A 159 2.43 -18.87 11.41
CA ALA A 159 1.39 -18.21 12.19
C ALA A 159 0.77 -17.06 11.39
N LEU A 160 -0.41 -16.59 11.78
CA LEU A 160 -0.92 -15.28 11.35
C LEU A 160 -0.68 -14.24 12.45
N SER A 161 -0.52 -12.97 12.07
CA SER A 161 -0.41 -11.85 13.02
C SER A 161 -1.56 -11.84 14.04
N LEU A 162 -2.78 -12.15 13.58
CA LEU A 162 -3.99 -12.24 14.41
C LEU A 162 -3.88 -13.26 15.56
N ASN A 163 -3.04 -14.28 15.41
CA ASN A 163 -2.92 -15.37 16.37
C ASN A 163 -1.88 -15.09 17.46
N LEU A 164 -0.97 -14.13 17.23
CA LEU A 164 0.26 -14.00 18.03
C LEU A 164 -0.03 -13.61 19.48
N SER A 165 -0.90 -12.63 19.72
CA SER A 165 -1.20 -12.17 21.08
C SER A 165 -1.85 -13.25 21.94
N ARG A 166 -2.76 -14.04 21.35
CA ARG A 166 -3.41 -15.18 22.02
C ARG A 166 -2.44 -16.33 22.25
N ARG A 167 -1.57 -16.64 21.28
CA ARG A 167 -0.51 -17.64 21.45
C ARG A 167 0.46 -17.28 22.59
N LEU A 168 0.85 -16.00 22.69
CA LEU A 168 1.68 -15.50 23.79
C LEU A 168 0.98 -15.64 25.15
N ALA A 169 -0.31 -15.27 25.22
CA ALA A 169 -1.12 -15.39 26.42
C ALA A 169 -1.32 -16.84 26.86
N ASN A 170 -1.55 -17.77 25.92
CA ASN A 170 -1.63 -19.20 26.20
C ASN A 170 -0.31 -19.75 26.78
N GLY A 171 0.83 -19.20 26.35
CA GLY A 171 2.15 -19.48 26.94
C GLY A 171 2.43 -18.78 28.28
N GLY A 172 1.49 -17.97 28.78
CA GLY A 172 1.54 -17.31 30.08
C GLY A 172 2.25 -15.95 30.13
N LEU A 173 2.59 -15.33 28.99
CA LEU A 173 3.22 -13.99 28.89
C LEU A 173 4.31 -13.73 29.93
N LYS A 174 5.48 -14.37 29.76
CA LYS A 174 6.60 -14.24 30.72
C LYS A 174 7.46 -13.02 30.41
N ALA A 175 7.56 -12.07 31.34
CA ALA A 175 8.43 -10.91 31.18
C ALA A 175 9.89 -11.32 30.96
N GLY A 176 10.55 -10.68 30.00
CA GLY A 176 11.90 -11.01 29.52
C GLY A 176 11.96 -12.14 28.49
N ALA A 177 10.84 -12.81 28.18
CA ALA A 177 10.82 -13.84 27.16
C ALA A 177 11.00 -13.24 25.75
N ARG A 178 11.68 -13.99 24.89
CA ARG A 178 11.88 -13.66 23.47
C ARG A 178 11.49 -14.87 22.63
N TYR A 179 10.74 -14.61 21.57
CA TYR A 179 10.25 -15.61 20.63
C TYR A 179 10.65 -15.21 19.21
N GLU A 180 10.90 -16.20 18.37
CA GLU A 180 11.13 -16.04 16.94
C GLU A 180 10.16 -16.97 16.22
N TRP A 181 9.35 -16.41 15.32
CA TRP A 181 8.31 -17.12 14.59
C TRP A 181 8.24 -16.65 13.14
N SER A 182 7.89 -17.54 12.23
CA SER A 182 7.46 -17.18 10.87
C SER A 182 5.98 -16.83 10.85
N VAL A 183 5.68 -15.62 10.37
CA VAL A 183 4.32 -15.13 10.17
C VAL A 183 4.02 -15.05 8.69
N PHE A 184 2.93 -15.69 8.27
CA PHE A 184 2.39 -15.54 6.94
C PHE A 184 1.45 -14.33 6.88
N ASP A 185 1.64 -13.45 5.91
CA ASP A 185 0.76 -12.32 5.64
C ASP A 185 -0.09 -12.61 4.39
N PRO A 186 -1.42 -12.77 4.53
CA PRO A 186 -2.32 -13.01 3.41
C PRO A 186 -2.41 -11.88 2.39
N ALA A 187 -2.11 -10.63 2.76
CA ALA A 187 -2.15 -9.49 1.84
C ALA A 187 -0.93 -9.47 0.91
N THR A 188 0.24 -9.85 1.41
CA THR A 188 1.48 -9.94 0.61
C THR A 188 1.78 -11.35 0.11
N LEU A 189 1.04 -12.35 0.57
CA LEU A 189 1.24 -13.77 0.31
C LEU A 189 2.66 -14.24 0.63
N ARG A 190 3.26 -13.76 1.72
CA ARG A 190 4.64 -14.12 2.12
C ARG A 190 4.77 -14.44 3.59
N ASN A 191 5.80 -15.22 3.88
CA ASN A 191 6.30 -15.44 5.23
C ASN A 191 7.36 -14.40 5.58
N ALA A 192 7.27 -13.82 6.76
CA ALA A 192 8.30 -12.98 7.34
C ALA A 192 8.68 -13.50 8.73
N PRO A 193 9.98 -13.52 9.08
CA PRO A 193 10.38 -13.77 10.46
C PRO A 193 9.93 -12.59 11.33
N VAL A 194 9.42 -12.94 12.50
CA VAL A 194 8.94 -12.01 13.52
C VAL A 194 9.64 -12.33 14.83
N ILE A 195 10.28 -11.31 15.38
CA ILE A 195 10.90 -11.38 16.70
C ILE A 195 9.96 -10.70 17.68
N VAL A 196 9.56 -11.41 18.72
CA VAL A 196 8.67 -10.89 19.77
C VAL A 196 9.40 -10.86 21.09
N SER A 197 9.40 -9.73 21.76
CA SER A 197 9.98 -9.55 23.10
C SER A 197 8.89 -9.13 24.08
N VAL A 198 8.73 -9.92 25.15
CA VAL A 198 7.73 -9.64 26.20
C VAL A 198 8.38 -8.83 27.31
N GLY A 199 7.96 -7.58 27.45
CA GLY A 199 8.39 -6.66 28.49
C GLY A 199 7.67 -6.86 29.83
N LYS A 200 7.74 -5.84 30.69
CA LYS A 200 7.04 -5.83 31.98
C LYS A 200 5.56 -5.46 31.78
N ARG A 201 4.76 -5.71 32.82
CA ARG A 201 3.39 -5.19 32.90
C ARG A 201 3.43 -3.67 33.14
N GLU A 202 2.57 -2.98 32.41
CA GLU A 202 2.35 -1.54 32.48
C GLU A 202 0.86 -1.26 32.58
N ILE A 203 0.51 -0.12 33.18
CA ILE A 203 -0.87 0.36 33.16
C ILE A 203 -1.05 1.22 31.91
N VAL A 204 -1.80 0.72 30.94
CA VAL A 204 -2.14 1.42 29.71
C VAL A 204 -3.59 1.87 29.75
N ARG A 205 -3.93 2.98 29.11
CA ARG A 205 -5.31 3.45 29.01
C ARG A 205 -5.93 2.99 27.69
N GLY A 206 -6.92 2.11 27.76
CA GLY A 206 -7.85 1.80 26.65
C GLY A 206 -9.19 2.48 26.90
N ALA A 207 -9.68 3.29 25.98
CA ALA A 207 -10.93 4.06 26.13
C ALA A 207 -11.03 4.92 27.42
N GLY A 208 -9.90 5.33 28.01
CA GLY A 208 -9.86 6.07 29.29
C GLY A 208 -9.88 5.21 30.55
N VAL A 209 -9.99 3.89 30.44
CA VAL A 209 -9.90 2.94 31.57
C VAL A 209 -8.46 2.45 31.72
N PRO A 210 -7.87 2.49 32.93
CA PRO A 210 -6.55 1.90 33.18
C PRO A 210 -6.64 0.37 33.17
N ILE A 211 -5.88 -0.28 32.29
CA ILE A 211 -5.83 -1.73 32.13
C ILE A 211 -4.38 -2.19 32.29
N PRO A 212 -4.09 -3.17 33.18
CA PRO A 212 -2.78 -3.79 33.26
C PRO A 212 -2.54 -4.68 32.04
N ALA A 213 -1.41 -4.45 31.35
CA ALA A 213 -1.04 -5.19 30.14
C ALA A 213 0.48 -5.32 30.02
N PHE A 214 0.95 -6.41 29.44
CA PHE A 214 2.35 -6.58 29.09
C PHE A 214 2.71 -5.72 27.89
N ARG A 215 3.80 -4.97 27.99
CA ARG A 215 4.41 -4.30 26.83
C ARG A 215 5.11 -5.34 25.97
N VAL A 216 4.58 -5.61 24.79
CA VAL A 216 5.13 -6.56 23.81
C VAL A 216 5.73 -5.77 22.66
N GLU A 217 7.02 -5.96 22.42
CA GLU A 217 7.71 -5.41 21.26
C GLU A 217 7.77 -6.47 20.16
N MET A 218 7.50 -6.08 18.93
CA MET A 218 7.51 -6.95 17.78
C MET A 218 8.30 -6.32 16.64
N ASP A 219 9.25 -7.06 16.09
CA ASP A 219 9.99 -6.68 14.89
C ASP A 219 9.58 -7.59 13.74
N VAL A 220 8.93 -7.02 12.73
CA VAL A 220 8.51 -7.73 11.51
C VAL A 220 8.94 -6.93 10.29
N ALA A 221 9.70 -7.54 9.37
CA ALA A 221 10.17 -6.89 8.14
C ALA A 221 10.82 -5.49 8.38
N GLY A 222 11.54 -5.31 9.47
CA GLY A 222 12.18 -4.04 9.86
C GLY A 222 11.27 -3.00 10.52
N LEU A 223 9.98 -3.30 10.67
CA LEU A 223 9.03 -2.50 11.42
C LEU A 223 8.98 -2.95 12.88
N HIS A 224 9.31 -2.02 13.77
CA HIS A 224 9.25 -2.21 15.21
C HIS A 224 7.91 -1.70 15.76
N THR A 225 7.00 -2.59 16.14
CA THR A 225 5.73 -2.22 16.78
C THR A 225 5.78 -2.48 18.27
N THR A 226 5.02 -1.69 19.03
CA THR A 226 4.80 -1.91 20.46
C THR A 226 3.32 -2.11 20.70
N SER A 227 2.96 -3.24 21.31
CA SER A 227 1.58 -3.60 21.65
C SER A 227 1.46 -3.81 23.16
N TRP A 228 0.33 -3.46 23.75
CA TRP A 228 0.03 -3.72 25.15
C TRP A 228 -1.02 -4.80 25.25
N VAL A 229 -0.60 -5.98 25.69
CA VAL A 229 -1.38 -7.23 25.64
C VAL A 229 -1.80 -7.68 27.06
N THR A 230 -3.08 -7.94 27.29
CA THR A 230 -3.60 -8.43 28.58
C THR A 230 -3.18 -9.88 28.84
N ASP A 231 -3.37 -10.37 30.08
CA ASP A 231 -3.13 -11.78 30.44
C ASP A 231 -3.97 -12.76 29.61
N THR A 232 -5.10 -12.32 29.05
CA THR A 232 -5.96 -13.12 28.17
C THR A 232 -5.59 -13.01 26.70
N GLY A 233 -4.62 -12.16 26.32
CA GLY A 233 -4.17 -11.97 24.94
C GLY A 233 -4.92 -10.88 24.16
N GLU A 234 -5.70 -10.04 24.84
CA GLU A 234 -6.39 -8.89 24.24
C GLU A 234 -5.41 -7.75 24.01
N VAL A 235 -5.46 -7.11 22.83
CA VAL A 235 -4.59 -5.97 22.52
C VAL A 235 -5.30 -4.68 22.91
N VAL A 236 -4.81 -4.02 23.97
CA VAL A 236 -5.40 -2.77 24.49
C VAL A 236 -5.01 -1.57 23.64
N ARG A 237 -3.75 -1.56 23.20
CA ARG A 237 -3.15 -0.50 22.40
C ARG A 237 -2.02 -1.09 21.56
N GLU A 238 -1.82 -0.56 20.38
CA GLU A 238 -0.68 -0.87 19.53
C GLU A 238 -0.19 0.40 18.86
N GLU A 239 1.13 0.53 18.71
CA GLU A 239 1.79 1.68 18.10
C GLU A 239 2.83 1.20 17.08
N SER A 240 2.86 1.85 15.93
CA SER A 240 3.89 1.65 14.90
C SER A 240 4.73 2.92 14.67
N PRO A 241 5.97 2.79 14.18
CA PRO A 241 6.87 3.93 13.95
C PRO A 241 6.35 4.88 12.88
N MET A 242 5.43 4.41 12.03
CA MET A 242 4.81 5.19 10.96
C MET A 242 3.66 6.09 11.47
N GLY A 243 3.35 6.04 12.77
CA GLY A 243 2.27 6.79 13.39
C GLY A 243 0.91 6.10 13.29
N LEU A 244 0.87 4.82 12.92
CA LEU A 244 -0.33 4.00 13.05
C LEU A 244 -0.50 3.63 14.52
N ILE A 245 -1.70 3.83 15.04
CA ILE A 245 -2.05 3.49 16.41
C ILE A 245 -3.40 2.78 16.39
N THR A 246 -3.50 1.63 17.06
CA THR A 246 -4.79 1.01 17.37
C THR A 246 -5.05 1.12 18.86
N VAL A 247 -6.29 1.41 19.24
CA VAL A 247 -6.67 1.55 20.66
C VAL A 247 -8.01 0.91 20.89
N ARG A 248 -8.12 0.12 21.96
CA ARG A 248 -9.39 -0.44 22.42
C ARG A 248 -10.38 0.68 22.75
N GLU A 249 -11.58 0.55 22.20
CA GLU A 249 -12.68 1.50 22.30
C GLU A 249 -14.00 0.78 22.54
N SER A 250 -15.04 1.53 22.93
CA SER A 250 -16.41 1.02 22.85
C SER A 250 -16.82 0.88 21.38
N ALA A 251 -17.77 -0.02 21.09
CA ALA A 251 -18.28 -0.19 19.73
C ALA A 251 -18.77 1.14 19.11
N ASP A 252 -19.46 1.97 19.89
CA ASP A 252 -19.93 3.28 19.41
C ASP A 252 -18.80 4.27 19.18
N SER A 253 -17.78 4.29 20.05
CA SER A 253 -16.62 5.14 19.82
C SER A 253 -15.85 4.68 18.58
N ALA A 254 -15.54 3.39 18.47
CA ALA A 254 -14.78 2.80 17.39
C ALA A 254 -15.40 3.12 16.02
N ARG A 255 -16.71 2.92 15.88
CA ARG A 255 -17.46 3.15 14.62
C ARG A 255 -17.64 4.62 14.26
N ARG A 256 -17.54 5.55 15.21
CA ARG A 256 -17.62 6.99 14.91
C ARG A 256 -16.38 7.44 14.17
N MET A 257 -16.54 7.72 12.88
CA MET A 257 -15.53 8.43 12.09
C MET A 257 -15.58 9.92 12.46
N ALA A 258 -14.49 10.44 13.03
CA ALA A 258 -14.31 11.88 13.16
C ALA A 258 -13.80 12.41 11.83
N VAL A 259 -14.70 12.93 10.98
CA VAL A 259 -14.28 13.64 9.77
C VAL A 259 -13.86 15.05 10.18
N THR A 260 -12.66 15.18 10.73
CA THR A 260 -12.07 16.50 10.97
C THR A 260 -11.65 17.07 9.62
N ARG A 261 -12.31 18.16 9.18
CA ARG A 261 -11.89 18.98 8.01
C ARG A 261 -10.43 19.49 8.12
N ARG A 262 -9.83 19.38 9.29
CA ARG A 262 -8.46 19.81 9.57
C ARG A 262 -7.50 18.72 9.13
N LEU A 263 -7.00 18.90 7.91
CA LEU A 263 -5.83 18.25 7.31
C LEU A 263 -6.02 16.77 6.93
N GLN A 264 -6.55 16.58 5.72
CA GLN A 264 -6.12 15.48 4.86
C GLN A 264 -4.63 15.67 4.54
N THR A 265 -3.74 15.42 5.50
CA THR A 265 -2.31 15.35 5.20
C THR A 265 -2.13 14.12 4.34
N ASP A 266 -1.86 14.33 3.05
CA ASP A 266 -1.67 13.27 2.09
C ASP A 266 -0.57 12.33 2.60
N MET A 267 -0.90 11.06 2.81
CA MET A 267 0.07 10.10 3.33
C MET A 267 1.30 9.97 2.41
N LEU A 268 1.13 10.24 1.12
CA LEU A 268 2.23 10.27 0.16
C LEU A 268 3.22 11.42 0.46
N GLN A 269 2.71 12.61 0.84
CA GLN A 269 3.54 13.74 1.25
C GLN A 269 4.27 13.45 2.56
N ALA A 270 3.63 12.74 3.48
CA ALA A 270 4.22 12.32 4.75
C ALA A 270 5.38 11.31 4.59
N ALA A 271 5.47 10.64 3.44
CA ALA A 271 6.52 9.69 3.09
C ALA A 271 7.59 10.26 2.14
N ALA A 272 7.47 11.54 1.75
CA ALA A 272 8.40 12.17 0.82
C ALA A 272 9.80 12.34 1.42
N VAL A 273 10.82 12.07 0.61
CA VAL A 273 12.23 12.30 0.95
C VAL A 273 12.69 13.58 0.26
N VAL A 274 12.81 14.66 1.02
CA VAL A 274 13.30 15.94 0.49
C VAL A 274 14.83 15.89 0.40
N PRO A 275 15.43 15.98 -0.80
CA PRO A 275 16.87 15.89 -0.97
C PRO A 275 17.56 17.18 -0.55
N VAL A 276 18.73 17.05 0.09
CA VAL A 276 19.67 18.18 0.23
C VAL A 276 20.47 18.30 -1.05
N MET A 277 20.26 19.38 -1.82
CA MET A 277 20.91 19.61 -3.11
C MET A 277 21.30 21.07 -3.34
N ARG A 278 22.38 21.30 -4.10
CA ARG A 278 22.87 22.64 -4.45
C ARG A 278 22.16 23.23 -5.67
N GLN A 279 21.78 22.37 -6.61
CA GLN A 279 21.08 22.72 -7.85
C GLN A 279 19.74 22.00 -7.85
N ARG A 280 18.68 22.71 -8.23
CA ARG A 280 17.33 22.13 -8.33
C ARG A 280 17.19 21.34 -9.62
N ILE A 281 16.47 20.22 -9.54
CA ILE A 281 15.97 19.50 -10.72
C ILE A 281 14.62 20.12 -11.06
N ASP A 282 14.54 20.84 -12.19
CA ASP A 282 13.30 21.45 -12.69
C ASP A 282 12.53 20.45 -13.55
N GLU A 283 13.23 19.80 -14.47
CA GLU A 283 12.72 18.77 -15.37
C GLU A 283 13.49 17.46 -15.13
N PRO A 284 12.87 16.43 -14.52
CA PRO A 284 13.51 15.13 -14.28
C PRO A 284 14.08 14.50 -15.55
N ARG A 285 13.43 14.73 -16.70
CA ARG A 285 13.89 14.21 -18.00
C ARG A 285 15.18 14.84 -18.51
N ASP A 286 15.64 15.93 -17.90
CA ASP A 286 16.93 16.55 -18.23
C ASP A 286 18.12 15.92 -17.48
N VAL A 287 17.87 15.07 -16.49
CA VAL A 287 18.93 14.42 -15.70
C VAL A 287 19.68 13.39 -16.55
N ARG A 288 21.00 13.59 -16.70
CA ARG A 288 21.92 12.67 -17.39
C ARG A 288 22.66 11.73 -16.43
N ARG A 289 23.08 12.28 -15.29
CA ARG A 289 23.67 11.53 -14.18
C ARG A 289 23.23 12.15 -12.87
N LEU A 290 22.86 11.33 -11.91
CA LEU A 290 22.51 11.76 -10.56
C LEU A 290 23.23 10.87 -9.55
N ARG A 291 24.09 11.47 -8.72
CA ARG A 291 24.75 10.76 -7.62
C ARG A 291 24.17 11.23 -6.31
N VAL A 292 23.64 10.30 -5.53
CA VAL A 292 23.04 10.57 -4.22
C VAL A 292 23.70 9.74 -3.14
N ARG A 293 23.81 10.31 -1.95
CA ARG A 293 24.12 9.57 -0.72
C ARG A 293 22.85 9.36 0.08
N LEU A 294 22.60 8.11 0.46
CA LEU A 294 21.49 7.72 1.31
C LEU A 294 21.99 7.41 2.72
N THR A 295 21.32 7.96 3.73
CA THR A 295 21.65 7.73 5.15
C THR A 295 20.39 7.61 5.99
N GLY A 296 20.51 7.17 7.25
CA GLY A 296 19.39 7.11 8.20
C GLY A 296 18.56 5.83 8.12
N ALA A 297 18.87 4.92 7.20
CA ALA A 297 18.28 3.59 7.15
C ALA A 297 19.31 2.56 6.67
N ASP A 298 19.11 1.30 7.05
CA ASP A 298 19.89 0.17 6.54
C ASP A 298 19.42 -0.21 5.14
N LEU A 299 20.35 -0.27 4.19
CA LEU A 299 20.11 -0.62 2.79
C LEU A 299 20.80 -1.95 2.42
N SER A 300 21.32 -2.69 3.39
CA SER A 300 22.03 -3.96 3.16
C SER A 300 21.17 -5.02 2.46
N GLY A 301 19.85 -4.99 2.64
CA GLY A 301 18.89 -5.86 1.97
C GLY A 301 18.27 -5.28 0.68
N ALA A 302 18.68 -4.08 0.26
CA ALA A 302 18.14 -3.43 -0.93
C ALA A 302 18.76 -4.00 -2.21
N ASP A 303 17.95 -4.14 -3.25
CA ASP A 303 18.43 -4.47 -4.59
C ASP A 303 18.72 -3.15 -5.30
N LEU A 304 20.00 -2.78 -5.41
CA LEU A 304 20.44 -1.46 -5.86
C LEU A 304 21.27 -1.47 -7.16
N GLU A 305 21.68 -2.63 -7.68
CA GLU A 305 22.59 -2.70 -8.83
C GLU A 305 21.87 -3.06 -10.14
N GLY A 306 22.23 -2.38 -11.23
CA GLY A 306 21.73 -2.63 -12.58
C GLY A 306 20.61 -1.68 -13.03
N ALA A 307 20.20 -1.82 -14.30
CA ALA A 307 19.21 -0.96 -14.97
C ALA A 307 19.56 0.55 -14.95
N GLY A 308 20.85 0.87 -15.10
CA GLY A 308 21.36 2.25 -15.05
C GLY A 308 21.67 2.77 -13.64
N GLN A 309 21.53 1.92 -12.63
CA GLN A 309 21.91 2.22 -11.25
C GLN A 309 23.18 1.47 -10.84
N HIS A 310 24.13 2.18 -10.23
CA HIS A 310 25.37 1.64 -9.67
C HIS A 310 25.53 2.02 -8.20
N VAL A 311 25.92 1.05 -7.37
CA VAL A 311 26.12 1.27 -5.92
C VAL A 311 27.59 1.21 -5.51
N ALA A 312 28.02 2.18 -4.72
CA ALA A 312 29.35 2.23 -4.11
C ALA A 312 29.21 2.66 -2.64
N GLY A 313 29.09 1.68 -1.74
CA GLY A 313 28.84 1.93 -0.32
C GLY A 313 27.48 2.57 -0.08
N ASP A 314 27.46 3.79 0.48
CA ASP A 314 26.25 4.57 0.74
C ASP A 314 25.86 5.52 -0.41
N VAL A 315 26.62 5.47 -1.52
CA VAL A 315 26.41 6.30 -2.70
C VAL A 315 25.77 5.47 -3.82
N ILE A 316 24.69 6.00 -4.38
CA ILE A 316 23.99 5.46 -5.54
C ILE A 316 24.17 6.45 -6.69
N GLU A 317 24.61 5.95 -7.82
CA GLU A 317 24.67 6.68 -9.08
C GLU A 317 23.58 6.15 -10.02
N MET A 318 22.76 7.06 -10.54
CA MET A 318 21.77 6.79 -11.57
C MET A 318 22.20 7.46 -12.87
N GLN A 319 22.09 6.72 -13.97
CA GLN A 319 22.36 7.19 -15.32
C GLN A 319 21.05 7.28 -16.11
N ASP A 320 20.99 8.22 -17.05
CA ASP A 320 19.86 8.37 -17.97
C ASP A 320 19.59 7.06 -18.73
N PRO A 321 18.40 6.45 -18.55
CA PRO A 321 18.04 5.20 -19.21
C PRO A 321 18.10 5.25 -20.75
N ARG A 322 18.06 6.44 -21.37
CA ARG A 322 18.23 6.62 -22.82
C ARG A 322 19.65 6.35 -23.30
N SER A 323 20.64 6.40 -22.41
CA SER A 323 22.07 6.22 -22.74
C SER A 323 22.58 4.79 -22.49
N LEU A 324 21.76 3.94 -21.86
CA LEU A 324 22.14 2.58 -21.49
C LEU A 324 22.54 1.75 -22.72
N GLN A 325 23.55 0.93 -22.52
CA GLN A 325 24.09 0.02 -23.53
C GLN A 325 23.80 -1.42 -23.10
N ALA A 326 23.53 -2.29 -24.07
CA ALA A 326 23.31 -3.70 -23.78
C ALA A 326 24.53 -4.36 -23.15
N GLY A 327 24.32 -5.10 -22.06
CA GLY A 327 25.31 -5.94 -21.43
C GLY A 327 25.20 -7.39 -21.92
N PRO A 328 25.92 -8.33 -21.28
CA PRO A 328 25.64 -9.76 -21.42
C PRO A 328 24.17 -10.06 -21.11
N ALA A 329 23.57 -10.95 -21.89
CA ALA A 329 22.18 -11.31 -21.69
C ALA A 329 21.92 -11.92 -20.31
N ASP A 330 20.76 -11.56 -19.73
CA ASP A 330 20.30 -12.16 -18.49
C ASP A 330 20.00 -13.66 -18.74
N ARG A 331 20.45 -14.53 -17.83
CA ARG A 331 20.29 -15.97 -17.98
C ARG A 331 18.92 -16.47 -17.51
N ASP A 332 18.20 -15.66 -16.73
CA ASP A 332 16.98 -16.05 -16.04
C ASP A 332 15.75 -15.32 -16.62
N LEU A 333 15.68 -15.15 -17.94
CA LEU A 333 14.55 -14.45 -18.58
C LEU A 333 13.22 -15.19 -18.44
N ALA A 334 13.26 -16.53 -18.35
CA ALA A 334 12.06 -17.38 -18.28
C ALA A 334 11.18 -17.05 -17.07
N ARG A 335 11.77 -16.77 -15.90
CA ARG A 335 10.99 -16.37 -14.72
C ARG A 335 10.22 -15.07 -14.93
N TYR A 336 10.78 -14.16 -15.72
CA TYR A 336 10.21 -12.84 -15.97
C TYR A 336 9.20 -12.85 -17.11
N LEU A 337 8.88 -14.04 -17.65
CA LEU A 337 7.77 -14.32 -18.55
C LEU A 337 6.63 -15.06 -17.85
N ALA A 338 6.94 -15.82 -16.79
CA ALA A 338 5.97 -16.63 -16.07
C ALA A 338 4.86 -15.78 -15.41
N PRO A 339 3.62 -16.29 -15.33
CA PRO A 339 2.55 -15.65 -14.56
C PRO A 339 2.78 -15.84 -13.06
N GLU A 340 2.46 -14.82 -12.26
CA GLU A 340 2.59 -14.82 -10.79
C GLU A 340 1.28 -14.35 -10.15
N ALA A 341 1.12 -14.51 -8.84
CA ALA A 341 -0.03 -13.93 -8.14
C ALA A 341 -0.10 -12.42 -8.41
N PHE A 342 -1.29 -11.93 -8.76
CA PHE A 342 -1.55 -10.54 -9.18
C PHE A 342 -0.90 -10.09 -10.50
N ILE A 343 -0.13 -10.95 -11.17
CA ILE A 343 0.45 -10.75 -12.51
C ILE A 343 -0.02 -11.90 -13.42
N GLU A 344 -1.32 -11.92 -13.72
CA GLU A 344 -1.99 -12.99 -14.45
C GLU A 344 -1.78 -12.86 -15.97
N SER A 345 -0.51 -12.89 -16.41
CA SER A 345 -0.11 -12.73 -17.83
C SER A 345 -0.61 -13.83 -18.77
N ASP A 346 -1.07 -14.96 -18.22
CA ASP A 346 -1.67 -16.07 -18.94
C ASP A 346 -3.18 -15.94 -19.15
N ALA A 347 -3.82 -14.95 -18.52
CA ALA A 347 -5.25 -14.71 -18.64
C ALA A 347 -5.64 -14.31 -20.08
N PRO A 348 -6.69 -14.90 -20.68
CA PRO A 348 -7.10 -14.62 -22.05
C PRO A 348 -7.40 -13.14 -22.32
N GLU A 349 -8.02 -12.43 -21.37
CA GLU A 349 -8.33 -11.01 -21.50
C GLU A 349 -7.09 -10.11 -21.44
N ILE A 350 -6.07 -10.50 -20.66
CA ILE A 350 -4.78 -9.78 -20.60
C ILE A 350 -4.05 -9.94 -21.92
N ARG A 351 -3.99 -11.16 -22.47
CA ARG A 351 -3.40 -11.43 -23.78
C ARG A 351 -4.11 -10.65 -24.89
N ALA A 352 -5.45 -10.71 -24.92
CA ALA A 352 -6.24 -10.00 -25.91
C ALA A 352 -6.04 -8.48 -25.85
N GLU A 353 -6.03 -7.89 -24.66
CA GLU A 353 -5.76 -6.45 -24.51
C GLU A 353 -4.32 -6.10 -24.93
N ALA A 354 -3.34 -6.94 -24.58
CA ALA A 354 -1.95 -6.71 -24.94
C ALA A 354 -1.74 -6.72 -26.46
N ASP A 355 -2.38 -7.65 -27.18
CA ASP A 355 -2.36 -7.70 -28.64
C ASP A 355 -3.03 -6.46 -29.28
N ILE A 356 -4.10 -5.94 -28.66
CA ILE A 356 -4.73 -4.68 -29.08
C ILE A 356 -3.77 -3.52 -28.90
N ALA A 357 -3.09 -3.45 -27.74
CA ALA A 357 -2.20 -2.35 -27.39
C ALA A 357 -1.07 -2.17 -28.41
N VAL A 358 -0.47 -3.27 -28.88
CA VAL A 358 0.71 -3.25 -29.76
C VAL A 358 0.41 -3.48 -31.25
N ARG A 359 -0.87 -3.48 -31.64
CA ARG A 359 -1.26 -3.69 -33.04
C ARG A 359 -0.58 -2.70 -33.98
N GLY A 360 0.03 -3.23 -35.05
CA GLY A 360 0.74 -2.44 -36.06
C GLY A 360 2.12 -1.94 -35.62
N VAL A 361 2.69 -2.49 -34.54
CA VAL A 361 4.02 -2.16 -34.04
C VAL A 361 4.91 -3.39 -33.99
N ASP A 362 6.07 -3.30 -34.62
CA ASP A 362 7.07 -4.36 -34.69
C ASP A 362 8.31 -4.02 -33.86
N GLY A 363 8.94 -5.06 -33.30
CA GLY A 363 10.13 -4.95 -32.46
C GLY A 363 9.82 -4.73 -30.98
N THR A 364 10.58 -5.41 -30.11
CA THR A 364 10.37 -5.42 -28.65
C THR A 364 10.36 -4.03 -28.04
N ARG A 365 11.31 -3.16 -28.44
CA ARG A 365 11.41 -1.79 -27.92
C ARG A 365 10.18 -0.95 -28.27
N ALA A 366 9.76 -0.98 -29.53
CA ALA A 366 8.60 -0.21 -29.98
C ALA A 366 7.30 -0.73 -29.36
N ARG A 367 7.16 -2.05 -29.19
CA ARG A 367 6.03 -2.67 -28.47
C ARG A 367 6.01 -2.24 -26.99
N ALA A 368 7.15 -2.24 -26.31
CA ALA A 368 7.27 -1.79 -24.92
C ALA A 368 6.92 -0.30 -24.76
N GLU A 369 7.36 0.55 -25.69
CA GLU A 369 6.98 1.97 -25.72
C GLU A 369 5.47 2.14 -25.91
N ARG A 370 4.92 1.49 -26.95
CA ARG A 370 3.50 1.55 -27.26
C ARG A 370 2.64 1.10 -26.09
N LEU A 371 3.06 0.02 -25.41
CA LEU A 371 2.40 -0.48 -24.21
C LEU A 371 2.45 0.53 -23.06
N THR A 372 3.56 1.23 -22.89
CA THR A 372 3.72 2.27 -21.84
C THR A 372 2.68 3.37 -22.03
N ARG A 373 2.55 3.86 -23.28
CA ARG A 373 1.56 4.88 -23.64
C ARG A 373 0.13 4.36 -23.51
N TYR A 374 -0.09 3.11 -23.91
CA TYR A 374 -1.42 2.49 -23.88
C TYR A 374 -1.92 2.34 -22.44
N VAL A 375 -1.12 1.75 -21.54
CA VAL A 375 -1.49 1.57 -20.12
C VAL A 375 -1.78 2.91 -19.47
N ASN A 376 -0.94 3.93 -19.69
CA ASN A 376 -1.19 5.28 -19.21
C ASN A 376 -2.54 5.84 -19.67
N ALA A 377 -2.91 5.61 -20.93
CA ALA A 377 -4.11 6.17 -21.52
C ALA A 377 -5.40 5.45 -21.08
N ILE A 378 -5.33 4.15 -20.77
CA ILE A 378 -6.52 3.37 -20.39
C ILE A 378 -6.80 3.41 -18.89
N LEU A 379 -5.84 3.81 -18.05
CA LEU A 379 -6.00 3.84 -16.60
C LEU A 379 -6.21 5.26 -16.09
N GLU A 380 -7.27 5.43 -15.29
CA GLU A 380 -7.45 6.65 -14.51
C GLU A 380 -6.60 6.59 -13.24
N LYS A 381 -5.67 7.55 -13.09
CA LYS A 381 -4.79 7.64 -11.92
C LYS A 381 -5.59 8.07 -10.69
N LYS A 382 -5.94 7.10 -9.84
CA LYS A 382 -6.56 7.31 -8.52
C LYS A 382 -5.90 6.38 -7.52
N PRO A 383 -5.59 6.85 -6.31
CA PRO A 383 -5.14 5.94 -5.27
C PRO A 383 -6.21 4.91 -4.94
N THR A 384 -5.76 3.70 -4.66
CA THR A 384 -6.60 2.55 -4.36
C THR A 384 -6.00 1.78 -3.18
N MET A 385 -6.85 1.11 -2.38
CA MET A 385 -6.41 0.18 -1.34
C MET A 385 -6.74 -1.25 -1.76
N SER A 386 -6.18 -1.65 -2.91
CA SER A 386 -6.39 -2.95 -3.53
C SER A 386 -5.14 -3.82 -3.43
N LEU A 387 -5.32 -5.12 -3.61
CA LEU A 387 -4.25 -5.97 -4.13
C LEU A 387 -4.23 -5.79 -5.66
N PRO A 388 -3.09 -5.42 -6.28
CA PRO A 388 -3.03 -4.96 -7.65
C PRO A 388 -3.09 -6.13 -8.65
N SER A 389 -4.19 -6.89 -8.67
CA SER A 389 -4.44 -7.93 -9.67
C SER A 389 -4.56 -7.32 -11.05
N ALA A 390 -3.70 -7.71 -11.99
CA ALA A 390 -3.70 -7.17 -13.34
C ALA A 390 -5.06 -7.33 -14.04
N ARG A 391 -5.78 -8.42 -13.80
CA ARG A 391 -7.13 -8.64 -14.34
C ARG A 391 -8.15 -7.67 -13.76
N GLU A 392 -8.11 -7.44 -12.45
CA GLU A 392 -9.00 -6.47 -11.79
C GLU A 392 -8.70 -5.04 -12.26
N VAL A 393 -7.42 -4.69 -12.42
CA VAL A 393 -7.02 -3.39 -12.96
C VAL A 393 -7.49 -3.21 -14.40
N LEU A 394 -7.36 -4.25 -15.24
CA LEU A 394 -7.86 -4.22 -16.61
C LEU A 394 -9.38 -4.00 -16.66
N ARG A 395 -10.13 -4.59 -15.72
CA ARG A 395 -11.59 -4.48 -15.63
C ARG A 395 -12.03 -3.11 -15.12
N THR A 396 -11.42 -2.63 -14.04
CA THR A 396 -11.81 -1.38 -13.38
C THR A 396 -11.27 -0.15 -14.09
N LYS A 397 -10.13 -0.28 -14.77
CA LYS A 397 -9.41 0.80 -15.46
C LYS A 397 -9.03 1.96 -14.51
N VAL A 398 -8.81 1.66 -13.23
CA VAL A 398 -8.49 2.62 -12.18
C VAL A 398 -7.34 2.07 -11.32
N GLY A 399 -6.42 2.92 -10.92
CA GLY A 399 -5.44 2.59 -9.89
C GLY A 399 -4.25 3.55 -9.84
N ASP A 400 -3.31 3.27 -8.95
CA ASP A 400 -2.10 4.08 -8.76
C ASP A 400 -0.87 3.43 -9.43
N CYS A 401 0.33 3.81 -8.98
CA CYS A 401 1.59 3.27 -9.46
C CYS A 401 1.66 1.73 -9.43
N ASN A 402 1.03 1.10 -8.43
CA ASN A 402 1.02 -0.34 -8.28
C ASN A 402 0.18 -1.01 -9.35
N GLU A 403 -1.05 -0.53 -9.56
CA GLU A 403 -1.96 -1.06 -10.57
C GLU A 403 -1.44 -0.85 -12.00
N HIS A 404 -0.91 0.34 -12.30
CA HIS A 404 -0.29 0.62 -13.61
C HIS A 404 0.88 -0.32 -13.88
N THR A 405 1.73 -0.52 -12.88
CA THR A 405 2.90 -1.38 -12.99
C THR A 405 2.52 -2.85 -13.13
N ALA A 406 1.57 -3.34 -12.31
CA ALA A 406 1.10 -4.72 -12.37
C ALA A 406 0.45 -5.04 -13.72
N LEU A 407 -0.45 -4.17 -14.21
CA LEU A 407 -1.08 -4.35 -15.52
C LEU A 407 -0.05 -4.31 -16.65
N TYR A 408 0.87 -3.34 -16.64
CA TYR A 408 1.92 -3.27 -17.65
C TYR A 408 2.76 -4.54 -17.68
N VAL A 409 3.24 -5.01 -16.53
CA VAL A 409 4.08 -6.21 -16.44
C VAL A 409 3.31 -7.44 -16.94
N ALA A 410 2.04 -7.60 -16.57
CA ALA A 410 1.21 -8.71 -17.04
C ALA A 410 1.04 -8.68 -18.57
N MET A 411 0.73 -7.51 -19.15
CA MET A 411 0.59 -7.33 -20.61
C MET A 411 1.93 -7.52 -21.36
N ALA A 412 3.04 -7.04 -20.80
CA ALA A 412 4.36 -7.22 -21.38
C ALA A 412 4.74 -8.70 -21.44
N ARG A 413 4.52 -9.43 -20.33
CA ARG A 413 4.75 -10.89 -20.25
C ARG A 413 3.86 -11.67 -21.21
N ALA A 414 2.60 -11.26 -21.36
CA ALA A 414 1.66 -11.86 -22.31
C ALA A 414 2.14 -11.72 -23.78
N LEU A 415 2.88 -10.66 -24.09
CA LEU A 415 3.50 -10.42 -25.41
C LEU A 415 4.86 -11.11 -25.58
N GLY A 416 5.32 -11.89 -24.60
CA GLY A 416 6.63 -12.52 -24.62
C GLY A 416 7.78 -11.57 -24.30
N ILE A 417 7.51 -10.41 -23.69
CA ILE A 417 8.53 -9.44 -23.27
C ILE A 417 8.84 -9.69 -21.79
N PRO A 418 10.07 -10.11 -21.42
CA PRO A 418 10.40 -10.32 -20.02
C PRO A 418 10.30 -8.99 -19.26
N ALA A 419 9.53 -8.99 -18.17
CA ALA A 419 9.24 -7.78 -17.41
C ALA A 419 9.19 -8.07 -15.90
N ARG A 420 9.62 -7.11 -15.09
CA ARG A 420 9.60 -7.20 -13.63
C ARG A 420 9.25 -5.87 -12.99
N ILE A 421 8.77 -5.93 -11.76
CA ILE A 421 8.43 -4.75 -10.96
C ILE A 421 9.69 -4.26 -10.26
N ALA A 422 9.96 -2.96 -10.38
CA ALA A 422 10.90 -2.22 -9.55
C ALA A 422 10.12 -1.30 -8.60
N VAL A 423 10.63 -1.14 -7.39
CA VAL A 423 10.03 -0.26 -6.39
C VAL A 423 11.14 0.58 -5.77
N GLY A 424 10.88 1.86 -5.58
CA GLY A 424 11.88 2.79 -5.12
C GLY A 424 11.35 4.21 -4.99
N LEU A 425 12.14 5.18 -5.43
CA LEU A 425 11.85 6.60 -5.31
C LEU A 425 11.92 7.29 -6.67
N VAL A 426 11.01 8.21 -6.93
CA VAL A 426 11.01 9.09 -8.12
C VAL A 426 10.92 10.55 -7.71
N TYR A 427 11.58 11.43 -8.45
CA TYR A 427 11.57 12.86 -8.13
C TYR A 427 10.36 13.55 -8.76
N ILE A 428 9.49 14.08 -7.91
CA ILE A 428 8.29 14.82 -8.32
C ILE A 428 8.27 16.13 -7.52
N HIS A 429 8.13 17.27 -8.19
CA HIS A 429 7.90 18.57 -7.54
C HIS A 429 8.84 18.93 -6.36
N GLY A 430 10.13 18.56 -6.41
CA GLY A 430 11.11 18.94 -5.39
C GLY A 430 11.43 17.87 -4.34
N ALA A 431 10.73 16.73 -4.36
CA ALA A 431 10.97 15.64 -3.42
C ALA A 431 10.94 14.27 -4.10
N PHE A 432 11.55 13.29 -3.45
CA PHE A 432 11.52 11.89 -3.88
C PHE A 432 10.36 11.16 -3.20
N TYR A 433 9.46 10.58 -3.99
CA TYR A 433 8.29 9.85 -3.52
C TYR A 433 8.42 8.37 -3.81
N TYR A 434 7.88 7.54 -2.93
CA TYR A 434 7.79 6.11 -3.20
C TYR A 434 6.95 5.84 -4.42
N HIS A 435 7.44 4.93 -5.26
CA HIS A 435 6.84 4.61 -6.53
C HIS A 435 7.19 3.20 -6.97
N ALA A 436 6.30 2.61 -7.76
CA ALA A 436 6.52 1.33 -8.43
C ALA A 436 6.49 1.55 -9.95
N TRP A 437 7.41 0.92 -10.67
CA TRP A 437 7.50 1.00 -12.12
C TRP A 437 7.99 -0.33 -12.73
N PRO A 438 7.68 -0.61 -14.01
CA PRO A 438 8.24 -1.75 -14.73
C PRO A 438 9.71 -1.57 -15.16
N GLU A 439 10.49 -2.64 -15.07
CA GLU A 439 11.71 -2.83 -15.87
C GLU A 439 11.43 -3.89 -16.94
N VAL A 440 11.69 -3.57 -18.21
CA VAL A 440 11.54 -4.50 -19.35
C VAL A 440 12.88 -4.90 -19.92
N TYR A 441 13.00 -6.17 -20.31
CA TYR A 441 14.20 -6.66 -20.96
C TYR A 441 14.10 -6.43 -22.48
N LEU A 442 15.06 -5.67 -23.02
CA LEU A 442 15.25 -5.50 -24.44
C LEU A 442 16.39 -6.40 -24.92
N ASP A 443 16.03 -7.41 -25.71
CA ASP A 443 16.99 -8.25 -26.41
C ASP A 443 17.54 -7.49 -27.63
N GLU A 444 18.86 -7.34 -27.70
CA GLU A 444 19.56 -6.72 -28.83
C GLU A 444 20.25 -7.76 -29.73
N GLY A 445 20.02 -9.05 -29.47
CA GLY A 445 20.64 -10.17 -30.17
C GLY A 445 22.10 -10.39 -29.74
N SER A 446 22.77 -11.36 -30.38
CA SER A 446 24.18 -11.69 -30.11
C SER A 446 24.50 -11.98 -28.63
N SER A 447 23.56 -12.56 -27.88
CA SER A 447 23.67 -12.80 -26.43
C SER A 447 23.84 -11.52 -25.60
N ARG A 448 23.27 -10.40 -26.07
CA ARG A 448 23.27 -9.11 -25.39
C ARG A 448 21.85 -8.58 -25.19
N GLY A 449 21.67 -7.85 -24.10
CA GLY A 449 20.43 -7.11 -23.86
C GLY A 449 20.55 -6.19 -22.65
N LEU A 450 19.47 -5.49 -22.34
CA LEU A 450 19.42 -4.59 -21.19
C LEU A 450 18.03 -4.57 -20.55
N TRP A 451 18.03 -4.36 -19.23
CA TRP A 451 16.84 -4.00 -18.48
C TRP A 451 16.63 -2.49 -18.60
N LEU A 452 15.53 -2.08 -19.22
CA LEU A 452 15.13 -0.70 -19.41
C LEU A 452 13.99 -0.35 -18.44
N PRO A 453 14.18 0.62 -17.53
CA PRO A 453 13.08 1.14 -16.73
C PRO A 453 12.13 1.96 -17.61
N VAL A 454 10.83 1.75 -17.41
CA VAL A 454 9.73 2.45 -18.10
C VAL A 454 8.68 2.82 -17.06
N ASP A 455 7.91 3.87 -17.28
CA ASP A 455 6.90 4.30 -16.32
C ASP A 455 5.55 4.59 -17.00
N PRO A 456 4.59 3.65 -16.95
CA PRO A 456 3.24 3.88 -17.48
C PRO A 456 2.41 4.84 -16.60
N THR A 457 2.75 5.08 -15.33
CA THR A 457 2.03 6.03 -14.47
C THR A 457 2.40 7.47 -14.77
N LEU A 458 3.68 7.73 -15.06
CA LEU A 458 4.20 9.06 -15.45
C LEU A 458 4.24 9.25 -16.97
N ASN A 459 3.85 8.23 -17.73
CA ASN A 459 3.92 8.21 -19.18
C ASN A 459 5.36 8.48 -19.67
N GLU A 460 6.29 7.62 -19.29
CA GLU A 460 7.71 7.75 -19.64
C GLU A 460 8.27 6.48 -20.28
N PHE A 461 8.83 6.65 -21.47
CA PHE A 461 9.62 5.62 -22.13
C PHE A 461 10.87 6.23 -22.78
N PRO A 462 12.08 5.81 -22.38
CA PRO A 462 12.38 5.25 -21.06
C PRO A 462 11.92 6.16 -19.91
N ALA A 463 11.92 5.62 -18.69
CA ALA A 463 11.82 6.41 -17.45
C ALA A 463 12.98 7.42 -17.34
N ASP A 464 12.78 8.50 -16.59
CA ASP A 464 13.79 9.54 -16.39
C ASP A 464 14.99 9.11 -15.50
N GLY A 465 16.03 9.95 -15.44
CA GLY A 465 17.26 9.71 -14.69
C GLY A 465 17.14 9.88 -13.16
N THR A 466 15.92 10.01 -12.62
CA THR A 466 15.65 10.18 -11.18
C THR A 466 14.99 8.96 -10.53
N HIS A 467 14.73 7.90 -11.30
CA HIS A 467 14.17 6.66 -10.79
C HIS A 467 15.20 5.86 -9.98
N LEU A 468 15.20 6.03 -8.65
CA LEU A 468 16.08 5.34 -7.72
C LEU A 468 15.42 4.06 -7.23
N ARG A 469 15.88 2.90 -7.70
CA ARG A 469 15.37 1.60 -7.28
C ARG A 469 15.91 1.19 -5.91
N LEU A 470 15.02 0.66 -5.07
CA LEU A 470 15.33 0.11 -3.74
C LEU A 470 15.12 -1.41 -3.69
N ALA A 471 14.17 -1.94 -4.46
CA ALA A 471 13.92 -3.38 -4.56
C ALA A 471 13.29 -3.78 -5.89
N ARG A 472 13.28 -5.09 -6.16
CA ARG A 472 12.58 -5.72 -7.28
C ARG A 472 11.59 -6.76 -6.78
N GLY A 473 10.39 -6.75 -7.33
CA GLY A 473 9.29 -7.66 -7.03
C GLY A 473 8.00 -6.91 -6.71
N GLY A 474 6.92 -7.66 -6.49
CA GLY A 474 5.58 -7.11 -6.25
C GLY A 474 5.41 -6.52 -4.85
N LEU A 475 4.18 -6.51 -4.36
CA LEU A 475 3.81 -5.97 -3.03
C LEU A 475 4.69 -6.49 -1.90
N ASP A 476 5.12 -7.76 -1.96
CA ASP A 476 5.97 -8.37 -0.96
C ASP A 476 7.30 -7.64 -0.77
N LYS A 477 7.88 -7.14 -1.87
CA LYS A 477 9.16 -6.46 -1.87
C LYS A 477 9.04 -4.98 -1.52
N GLN A 478 7.82 -4.45 -1.46
CA GLN A 478 7.55 -3.11 -0.95
C GLN A 478 7.68 -3.02 0.57
N THR A 479 7.66 -4.14 1.30
CA THR A 479 7.91 -4.14 2.75
C THR A 479 9.24 -3.50 3.12
N VAL A 480 10.25 -3.56 2.23
CA VAL A 480 11.56 -2.91 2.42
C VAL A 480 11.48 -1.37 2.49
N ILE A 481 10.40 -0.78 1.98
CA ILE A 481 10.18 0.68 1.99
C ILE A 481 9.71 1.14 3.36
N LEU A 482 8.88 0.34 4.03
CA LEU A 482 8.24 0.71 5.28
C LEU A 482 9.23 1.20 6.37
N PRO A 483 10.38 0.54 6.64
CA PRO A 483 11.35 1.04 7.60
C PRO A 483 12.10 2.30 7.16
N LEU A 484 12.06 2.67 5.86
CA LEU A 484 12.73 3.84 5.31
C LEU A 484 11.90 5.12 5.51
N ILE A 485 10.57 5.00 5.61
CA ILE A 485 9.64 6.13 5.73
C ILE A 485 9.98 6.96 6.97
N GLY A 486 10.23 8.26 6.76
CA GLY A 486 10.56 9.23 7.81
C GLY A 486 11.98 9.09 8.39
N ARG A 487 12.75 8.07 8.02
CA ARG A 487 14.13 7.84 8.48
C ARG A 487 15.17 8.10 7.40
N LEU A 488 14.84 7.78 6.15
CA LEU A 488 15.73 7.94 5.01
C LEU A 488 16.03 9.42 4.74
N LYS A 489 17.32 9.74 4.64
CA LYS A 489 17.83 11.06 4.28
C LYS A 489 18.60 10.95 2.99
N MET A 490 18.38 11.89 2.08
CA MET A 490 19.04 11.94 0.78
C MET A 490 19.86 13.23 0.64
N ARG A 491 21.09 13.09 0.14
CA ARG A 491 21.93 14.22 -0.28
C ARG A 491 22.39 14.01 -1.72
N VAL A 492 22.12 14.97 -2.59
CA VAL A 492 22.66 15.00 -3.94
C VAL A 492 24.12 15.43 -3.87
N LEU A 493 25.01 14.55 -4.32
CA LEU A 493 26.45 14.78 -4.36
C LEU A 493 26.89 15.42 -5.68
N ASP A 494 26.30 14.94 -6.78
CA ASP A 494 26.61 15.37 -8.13
C ASP A 494 25.35 15.26 -9.01
N LEU A 495 25.17 16.21 -9.91
CA LEU A 495 24.03 16.30 -10.82
C LEU A 495 24.52 16.81 -12.18
N GLU A 496 24.37 15.98 -13.20
CA GLU A 496 24.63 16.34 -14.58
C GLU A 496 23.30 16.45 -15.32
N LEU A 497 23.02 17.61 -15.90
CA LEU A 497 21.83 17.87 -16.70
C LEU A 497 22.18 17.99 -18.19
N THR A 498 21.17 17.88 -19.05
CA THR A 498 21.26 18.21 -20.48
C THR A 498 21.81 19.63 -20.69
N PRO A 499 22.64 19.87 -21.72
CA PRO A 499 23.03 21.23 -22.08
C PRO A 499 21.80 22.12 -22.33
N ASN A 500 21.83 23.35 -21.83
CA ASN A 500 20.74 24.35 -21.93
C ASN A 500 19.46 24.03 -21.14
N SER A 501 19.49 23.08 -20.20
CA SER A 501 18.49 22.96 -19.12
C SER A 501 18.60 24.21 -18.22
N THR A 502 17.96 25.29 -18.67
CA THR A 502 18.02 26.58 -18.00
C THR A 502 17.01 26.53 -16.85
N PRO A 503 17.42 26.66 -15.57
CA PRO A 503 16.45 26.67 -14.50
C PRO A 503 15.51 27.85 -14.69
N ILE A 504 14.22 27.59 -14.86
CA ILE A 504 13.24 28.64 -15.08
C ILE A 504 13.02 29.33 -13.72
N LEU A 505 13.71 30.46 -13.53
CA LEU A 505 13.50 31.39 -12.42
C LEU A 505 12.23 32.24 -12.65
N VAL A 506 11.12 31.65 -13.09
CA VAL A 506 9.83 32.34 -13.19
C VAL A 506 8.72 31.39 -12.74
N GLY A 507 8.38 31.49 -11.46
CA GLY A 507 7.32 30.72 -10.83
C GLY A 507 7.41 30.88 -9.32
N LYS A 508 6.25 31.04 -8.66
CA LYS A 508 6.14 31.22 -7.20
C LYS A 508 7.06 30.21 -6.49
N GLN A 509 7.85 30.69 -5.53
CA GLN A 509 8.66 29.81 -4.69
C GLN A 509 7.78 28.63 -4.22
N PRO A 510 8.25 27.37 -4.33
CA PRO A 510 7.61 26.26 -3.65
C PRO A 510 7.44 26.68 -2.19
N VAL A 511 6.23 26.53 -1.65
CA VAL A 511 6.01 26.74 -0.23
C VAL A 511 6.96 25.78 0.48
N ASP A 512 7.89 26.34 1.26
CA ASP A 512 8.71 25.58 2.20
C ASP A 512 7.76 24.91 3.19
N LEU A 513 7.34 23.68 2.89
CA LEU A 513 6.66 22.80 3.82
C LEU A 513 7.73 22.15 4.69
N GLY A 514 8.59 22.96 5.32
CA GLY A 514 9.55 22.50 6.30
C GLY A 514 8.87 21.53 7.28
N PRO A 515 9.60 20.59 7.91
CA PRO A 515 9.01 19.63 8.82
C PRO A 515 8.20 20.40 9.86
N LEU A 516 6.87 20.34 9.74
CA LEU A 516 5.96 21.07 10.60
C LEU A 516 6.23 20.58 12.02
N ALA A 517 7.00 21.38 12.76
CA ALA A 517 7.22 21.17 14.17
C ALA A 517 5.85 21.36 14.83
N ILE A 518 5.18 20.25 15.15
CA ILE A 518 3.93 20.27 15.89
C ILE A 518 4.28 20.77 17.29
N PRO A 519 3.77 21.94 17.74
CA PRO A 519 3.89 22.29 19.14
C PRO A 519 3.11 21.27 19.96
N ILE A 520 3.82 20.52 20.80
CA ILE A 520 3.21 19.68 21.83
C ILE A 520 2.39 20.62 22.73
N PRO A 521 1.07 20.40 22.89
CA PRO A 521 0.27 21.22 23.79
C PRO A 521 0.77 21.02 25.23
N LYS A 522 1.54 21.99 25.73
CA LYS A 522 1.81 22.09 27.16
C LYS A 522 0.49 22.46 27.85
N ARG A 523 0.02 21.59 28.73
CA ARG A 523 -1.08 21.89 29.66
C ARG A 523 -0.78 23.23 30.34
N GLN A 524 -1.63 24.24 30.13
CA GLN A 524 -1.68 25.38 31.03
C GLN A 524 -2.12 24.84 32.40
N VAL A 525 -1.16 24.78 33.33
CA VAL A 525 -1.47 24.63 34.73
C VAL A 525 -2.11 25.95 35.15
N CYS A 526 -3.43 25.94 35.34
CA CYS A 526 -4.14 27.05 35.99
C CYS A 526 -3.68 27.14 37.44
N CYS A 527 -2.57 27.83 37.70
CA CYS A 527 -2.27 28.40 39.01
C CYS A 527 -2.99 29.74 39.11
N VAL A 528 -4.22 29.74 39.63
CA VAL A 528 -4.83 30.95 40.17
C VAL A 528 -4.11 31.25 41.48
N CYS A 529 -3.08 32.10 41.42
CA CYS A 529 -2.57 32.81 42.59
C CYS A 529 -3.45 34.03 42.79
N ALA A 530 -4.29 34.00 43.83
CA ALA A 530 -4.94 35.20 44.34
C ALA A 530 -3.88 36.05 45.08
N THR A 531 -3.60 37.25 44.59
CA THR A 531 -2.89 38.29 45.35
C THR A 531 -3.90 39.25 46.00
N PRO A 532 -3.57 39.82 47.17
CA PRO A 532 -4.52 40.57 47.99
C PRO A 532 -4.65 42.02 47.54
N SER A 533 -5.84 42.57 47.79
CA SER A 533 -6.26 43.95 47.50
C SER A 533 -5.51 44.97 48.37
N ALA A 534 -4.94 45.99 47.71
CA ALA A 534 -4.46 47.21 48.35
C ALA A 534 -5.58 48.28 48.35
N LEU A 535 -5.84 48.85 49.53
CA LEU A 535 -6.72 50.01 49.75
C LEU A 535 -6.06 51.32 49.26
N PRO A 536 -6.82 52.32 48.79
CA PRO A 536 -6.29 53.62 48.40
C PRO A 536 -6.20 54.58 49.60
N GLY A 537 -5.26 55.52 49.52
CA GLY A 537 -4.84 56.38 50.63
C GLY A 537 -5.80 57.51 51.04
N SER A 538 -5.71 57.82 52.33
CA SER A 538 -5.73 59.12 53.02
C SER A 538 -6.63 60.25 52.47
N ARG A 539 -7.68 60.58 53.24
CA ARG A 539 -7.80 61.83 54.00
C ARG A 539 -8.67 61.61 55.23
#